data_AF-A0A095UQR1-F1
#
_entry.id   AF-A0A095UQR1-F1
#
_cell.length_a   1.000
_cell.length_b   1.000
_cell.length_c   1.000
_cell.angle_alpha   90.00
_cell.angle_beta   90.00
_cell.angle_gamma   90.00
#
_symmetry.space_group_name_H-M   'P 1'
#
loop_
_entity.id
_entity.type
_entity.pdbx_description
1 polymer ?
#
loop_
_entity_poly.entity_id
_entity_poly.type
_entity_poly.pdbx_seq_one_letter_code
_entity_poly.pdbx_strand_id
1 'polypeptide(L)'
;MKKTVQRAELLKDMIQEAIEDGASTVEDVHQHIASLPFDALEKLGLFEEQAASLKDKQRKTIGMVYDTIRRINQDIGSLISEQFAALEDAQAASKNMDKNDDE
;
A
#
# COMPACT_ATOMS: atom_id res chain seq x y z
N MET A 1 3.89 15.76 -23.82
CA MET A 1 3.76 14.37 -23.33
C MET A 1 4.66 14.06 -22.15
N LYS A 2 5.99 14.29 -22.16
CA LYS A 2 6.85 14.04 -20.99
C LYS A 2 6.35 14.67 -19.67
N LYS A 3 5.95 15.95 -19.70
CA LYS A 3 5.30 16.61 -18.55
C LYS A 3 3.98 15.98 -18.12
N THR A 4 3.27 15.31 -19.02
CA THR A 4 1.99 14.64 -18.74
C THR A 4 2.24 13.31 -18.02
N VAL A 5 3.23 12.53 -18.46
CA VAL A 5 3.64 11.27 -17.79
C VAL A 5 4.13 11.55 -16.37
N GLN A 6 5.01 12.54 -16.20
CA GLN A 6 5.48 12.96 -14.87
C GLN A 6 4.34 13.41 -13.93
N ARG A 7 3.31 14.09 -14.46
CA ARG A 7 2.14 14.48 -13.67
C ARG A 7 1.28 13.27 -13.29
N ALA A 8 1.16 12.30 -14.19
CA ALA A 8 0.44 11.06 -13.91
C ALA A 8 1.17 10.20 -12.87
N GLU A 9 2.50 10.18 -12.92
CA GLU A 9 3.36 9.50 -11.96
C GLU A 9 3.25 10.13 -10.56
N LEU A 10 3.29 11.46 -10.47
CA LEU A 10 3.03 12.18 -9.21
C LEU A 10 1.64 11.87 -8.65
N LEU A 11 0.61 11.86 -9.49
CA LEU A 11 -0.75 11.52 -9.06
C LEU A 11 -0.83 10.07 -8.56
N LYS A 12 -0.17 9.14 -9.25
CA LYS A 12 -0.06 7.74 -8.84
C LYS A 12 0.59 7.63 -7.46
N ASP A 13 1.70 8.33 -7.23
CA ASP A 13 2.39 8.34 -5.92
C ASP A 13 1.50 8.91 -4.82
N MET A 14 0.82 10.04 -5.07
CA MET A 14 -0.13 10.64 -4.11
C MET A 14 -1.28 9.68 -3.74
N ILE A 15 -1.81 8.93 -4.70
CA ILE A 15 -2.86 7.95 -4.46
C ILE A 15 -2.31 6.77 -3.65
N GLN A 16 -1.13 6.27 -4.00
CA GLN A 16 -0.51 5.16 -3.27
C GLN A 16 -0.24 5.53 -1.80
N GLU A 17 0.26 6.74 -1.55
CA GLU A 17 0.49 7.26 -0.19
C GLU A 17 -0.84 7.38 0.58
N ALA A 18 -1.88 7.96 -0.03
CA ALA A 18 -3.18 8.07 0.61
C ALA A 18 -3.80 6.69 0.98
N ILE A 19 -3.58 5.66 0.15
CA ILE A 19 -4.03 4.29 0.44
C ILE A 19 -3.21 3.69 1.59
N GLU A 20 -1.89 3.91 1.61
CA GLU A 20 -1.01 3.41 2.67
C GLU A 20 -1.35 4.02 4.04
N ASP A 21 -1.53 5.33 4.08
CA ASP A 21 -1.92 6.07 5.28
C ASP A 21 -3.31 5.64 5.77
N GLY A 22 -4.25 5.48 4.83
CA GLY A 22 -5.59 4.98 5.11
C GLY A 22 -5.57 3.56 5.67
N ALA A 23 -4.82 2.65 5.06
CA ALA A 23 -4.65 1.27 5.53
C ALA A 23 -4.10 1.25 6.96
N SER A 24 -3.05 2.03 7.23
CA SER A 24 -2.43 2.10 8.56
C SER A 24 -3.39 2.67 9.61
N THR A 25 -4.10 3.75 9.28
CA THR A 25 -5.07 4.37 10.21
C THR A 25 -6.21 3.40 10.57
N VAL A 26 -6.78 2.72 9.57
CA VAL A 26 -7.89 1.79 9.83
C VAL A 26 -7.40 0.52 10.53
N GLU A 27 -6.18 0.06 10.22
CA GLU A 27 -5.55 -1.04 10.96
C GLU A 27 -5.47 -0.73 12.45
N ASP A 28 -4.93 0.42 12.83
CA ASP A 28 -4.82 0.83 14.23
C ASP A 28 -6.18 0.85 14.94
N VAL A 29 -7.21 1.37 14.26
CA VAL A 29 -8.59 1.36 14.78
C VAL A 29 -9.10 -0.06 15.01
N HIS A 30 -8.94 -0.95 14.02
CA HIS A 30 -9.40 -2.33 14.15
C HIS A 30 -8.62 -3.11 15.22
N GLN A 31 -7.31 -2.91 15.31
CA GLN A 31 -6.47 -3.50 16.35
C GLN A 31 -6.94 -3.08 17.73
N HIS A 32 -7.19 -1.78 17.93
CA HIS A 32 -7.66 -1.23 19.19
C HIS A 32 -9.04 -1.77 19.57
N ILE A 33 -10.03 -1.67 18.67
CA ILE A 33 -11.39 -2.15 18.94
C ILE A 33 -11.39 -3.63 19.31
N ALA A 34 -10.64 -4.44 18.57
CA ALA A 34 -10.60 -5.87 18.81
C ALA A 34 -9.82 -6.25 20.09
N SER A 35 -8.95 -5.38 20.63
CA SER A 35 -8.30 -5.61 21.93
C SER A 35 -9.25 -5.41 23.11
N LEU A 36 -10.26 -4.55 22.99
CA LEU A 36 -11.12 -4.13 24.10
C LEU A 36 -11.78 -5.29 24.87
N PRO A 37 -12.34 -6.33 24.23
CA PRO A 37 -12.93 -7.45 24.96
C PRO A 37 -11.90 -8.20 25.80
N PHE A 38 -10.69 -8.40 25.28
CA PHE A 38 -9.61 -9.07 26.00
C PHE A 38 -9.09 -8.22 27.16
N ASP A 39 -9.00 -6.90 26.98
CA ASP A 39 -8.64 -5.96 28.06
C ASP A 39 -9.68 -5.96 29.19
N ALA A 40 -10.97 -6.08 28.85
CA ALA A 40 -12.03 -6.17 29.85
C ALA A 40 -11.99 -7.49 30.63
N LEU A 41 -11.77 -8.61 29.94
CA LEU A 41 -11.64 -9.94 30.53
C LEU A 41 -10.44 -10.03 31.49
N GLU A 42 -9.28 -9.49 31.06
CA GLU A 42 -8.08 -9.41 31.88
C GLU A 42 -8.30 -8.59 33.17
N LYS A 43 -8.98 -7.44 33.08
CA LYS A 43 -9.33 -6.62 34.25
C LYS A 43 -10.24 -7.33 35.26
N LEU A 44 -11.03 -8.31 34.82
CA LEU A 44 -11.92 -9.10 35.68
C LEU A 44 -11.22 -10.32 36.29
N GLY A 45 -9.93 -10.55 36.00
CA GLY A 45 -9.20 -11.76 36.41
C GLY A 45 -9.69 -13.03 35.69
N LEU A 46 -10.52 -12.87 34.67
CA LEU A 46 -11.07 -13.93 33.85
C LEU A 46 -10.29 -13.91 32.54
N PHE A 47 -9.12 -14.57 32.43
CA PHE A 47 -8.43 -14.94 31.17
C PHE A 47 -6.87 -14.92 31.20
N GLU A 48 -6.22 -14.69 32.35
CA GLU A 48 -4.76 -14.38 32.40
C GLU A 48 -3.85 -15.35 31.62
N GLU A 49 -4.06 -16.67 31.68
CA GLU A 49 -3.21 -17.65 30.97
C GLU A 49 -3.33 -17.60 29.43
N GLN A 50 -4.49 -17.19 28.90
CA GLN A 50 -4.80 -17.32 27.46
C GLN A 50 -4.96 -15.96 26.77
N ALA A 51 -5.16 -14.88 27.54
CA ALA A 51 -5.38 -13.52 27.02
C ALA A 51 -4.24 -13.07 26.11
N ALA A 52 -2.98 -13.24 26.54
CA ALA A 52 -1.82 -12.80 25.77
C ALA A 52 -1.73 -13.51 24.41
N SER A 53 -1.95 -14.82 24.38
CA SER A 53 -1.91 -15.62 23.15
C SER A 53 -3.03 -15.24 22.17
N LEU A 54 -4.24 -15.00 22.69
CA LEU A 54 -5.38 -14.59 21.86
C LEU A 54 -5.23 -13.18 21.30
N LYS A 55 -4.79 -12.22 22.12
CA LYS A 55 -4.45 -10.86 21.66
C LYS A 55 -3.38 -10.89 20.57
N ASP A 56 -2.36 -11.74 20.72
CA ASP A 56 -1.29 -11.89 19.74
C ASP A 56 -1.80 -12.48 18.41
N LYS A 57 -2.67 -13.50 18.51
CA LYS A 57 -3.30 -14.12 17.34
C LYS A 57 -4.19 -13.14 16.59
N GLN A 58 -5.03 -12.40 17.30
CA GLN A 58 -5.86 -11.34 16.74
C GLN A 58 -4.98 -10.29 16.03
N ARG A 59 -3.92 -9.80 16.70
CA ARG A 59 -3.02 -8.80 16.13
C ARG A 59 -2.41 -9.25 14.81
N LYS A 60 -1.93 -10.50 14.76
CA LYS A 60 -1.39 -11.13 13.55
C LYS A 60 -2.44 -11.29 12.45
N THR A 61 -3.67 -11.70 12.80
CA THR A 61 -4.73 -11.88 11.81
C THR A 61 -5.15 -10.57 11.17
N ILE A 62 -5.35 -9.51 11.97
CA ILE A 62 -5.68 -8.18 11.45
C ILE A 62 -4.53 -7.66 10.59
N GLY A 63 -3.29 -7.72 11.10
CA GLY A 63 -2.11 -7.27 10.36
C GLY A 63 -1.94 -7.96 9.01
N MET A 64 -2.16 -9.28 8.94
CA MET A 64 -2.10 -10.02 7.68
C MET A 64 -3.07 -9.50 6.61
N VAL A 65 -4.29 -9.10 7.01
CA VAL A 65 -5.26 -8.51 6.08
C VAL A 65 -4.76 -7.17 5.55
N TYR A 66 -4.23 -6.31 6.43
CA TYR A 66 -3.70 -5.02 6.02
C TYR A 66 -2.41 -5.12 5.21
N ASP A 67 -1.52 -6.04 5.54
CA ASP A 67 -0.34 -6.34 4.72
C ASP A 67 -0.72 -6.79 3.31
N THR A 68 -1.83 -7.53 3.17
CA THR A 68 -2.37 -7.89 1.86
C THR A 68 -2.87 -6.67 1.09
N ILE A 69 -3.55 -5.73 1.77
CA ILE A 69 -3.99 -4.47 1.16
C ILE A 69 -2.78 -3.64 0.71
N ARG A 70 -1.75 -3.49 1.55
CA ARG A 70 -0.51 -2.78 1.21
C ARG A 70 0.20 -3.39 0.02
N ARG A 71 0.30 -4.72 0.00
CA ARG A 71 0.89 -5.45 -1.12
C ARG A 71 0.17 -5.16 -2.43
N ILE A 72 -1.17 -5.21 -2.44
CA ILE A 72 -1.96 -4.89 -3.63
C ILE A 72 -1.71 -3.43 -4.07
N ASN A 73 -1.64 -2.49 -3.13
CA ASN A 73 -1.31 -1.08 -3.41
C ASN A 73 0.07 -0.91 -4.06
N GLN A 74 1.07 -1.66 -3.58
CA GLN A 74 2.43 -1.67 -4.14
C GLN A 74 2.50 -2.33 -5.52
N ASP A 75 1.83 -3.47 -5.69
CA ASP A 75 1.80 -4.22 -6.95
C ASP A 75 1.15 -3.39 -8.06
N ILE A 76 0.03 -2.72 -7.78
CA ILE A 76 -0.65 -1.82 -8.71
C ILE A 76 0.24 -0.62 -9.08
N GLY A 77 0.86 0.02 -8.09
CA GLY A 77 1.75 1.14 -8.35
C GLY A 77 2.96 0.77 -9.20
N SER A 78 3.54 -0.40 -8.93
CA SER A 78 4.67 -0.93 -9.69
C SER A 78 4.29 -1.19 -11.14
N LEU A 79 3.14 -1.84 -11.37
CA LEU A 79 2.59 -2.07 -12.71
C LEU A 79 2.39 -0.75 -13.48
N ILE A 80 1.84 0.28 -12.83
CA ILE A 80 1.62 1.57 -13.50
C ILE A 80 2.96 2.26 -13.81
N SER A 81 3.93 2.23 -12.90
CA SER A 81 5.27 2.78 -13.14
C SER A 81 5.98 2.11 -14.32
N GLU A 82 5.87 0.78 -14.45
CA GLU A 82 6.41 0.05 -15.60
C GLU A 82 5.80 0.53 -16.92
N GLN A 83 4.49 0.79 -16.95
CA GLN A 83 3.81 1.30 -18.13
C GLN A 83 4.26 2.73 -18.48
N PHE A 84 4.52 3.59 -17.49
CA PHE A 84 5.06 4.92 -17.73
C PHE A 84 6.48 4.88 -18.29
N ALA A 85 7.35 4.03 -17.73
CA ALA A 85 8.70 3.84 -18.24
C ALA A 85 8.69 3.36 -19.71
N ALA A 86 7.86 2.36 -20.04
CA ALA A 86 7.73 1.86 -21.41
C ALA A 86 7.27 2.95 -22.40
N LEU A 87 6.36 3.83 -21.98
CA LEU A 87 5.90 4.96 -22.79
C LEU A 87 7.00 6.01 -23.01
N GLU A 88 7.81 6.30 -21.99
CA GLU A 88 8.93 7.24 -22.11
C GLU A 88 10.03 6.69 -23.03
N ASP A 89 10.35 5.40 -22.92
CA ASP A 89 11.35 4.73 -23.76
C ASP A 89 10.92 4.69 -25.23
N ALA A 90 9.67 4.31 -25.50
CA ALA A 90 9.12 4.33 -26.86
C ALA A 90 9.18 5.73 -27.48
N GLN A 91 8.91 6.77 -26.68
CA GLN A 91 9.01 8.15 -27.15
C GLN A 91 10.47 8.54 -27.45
N ALA A 92 11.41 8.17 -26.58
CA ALA A 92 12.82 8.46 -26.78
C ALA A 92 13.37 7.78 -28.04
N ALA A 93 12.99 6.53 -28.28
CA ALA A 93 13.36 5.79 -29.49
C ALA A 93 12.82 6.47 -30.76
N SER A 94 11.53 6.80 -30.80
CA SER A 94 10.91 7.49 -31.95
C SER A 94 11.59 8.83 -32.24
N LYS A 95 11.90 9.63 -31.22
CA LYS A 95 12.57 10.92 -31.40
C LYS A 95 13.99 10.80 -31.96
N ASN A 96 14.70 9.73 -31.63
CA ASN A 96 16.05 9.49 -32.13
C ASN A 96 16.05 8.96 -33.57
N MET A 97 15.01 8.23 -33.99
CA MET A 97 14.84 7.79 -35.38
C MET A 97 14.53 8.98 -36.30
N ASP A 98 13.58 9.83 -35.91
CA ASP A 98 13.17 11.03 -36.68
C ASP A 98 14.35 11.99 -36.94
N LYS A 99 15.25 12.14 -35.97
CA LYS A 99 16.46 12.97 -36.11
C LYS A 99 17.52 12.41 -37.05
N ASN A 100 17.57 11.09 -37.24
CA ASN A 100 18.58 10.44 -38.09
C ASN A 100 18.13 10.37 -39.55
N ASP A 101 16.83 10.51 -39.82
CA ASP A 101 16.26 10.54 -41.19
C ASP A 101 16.32 11.96 -41.82
N ASP A 102 16.56 13.01 -41.00
CA ASP A 102 16.67 14.41 -41.40
C ASP A 102 18.14 14.90 -41.64
N GLU A 103 19.15 14.02 -41.50
CA GLU A 103 20.58 14.26 -41.85
C GLU A 103 20.98 13.53 -43.14
#